data_AF-A0A409YU12-F1
#
_entry.id   AF-A0A409YU12-F1
#
_cell.length_a   1.000
_cell.length_b   1.000
_cell.length_c   1.000
_cell.angle_alpha   90.00
_cell.angle_beta   90.00
_cell.angle_gamma   90.00
#
_symmetry.space_group_name_H-M   'P 1'
#
loop_
_entity.id
_entity.type
_entity.pdbx_description
1 polymer ?
#
loop_
_entity_poly.entity_id
_entity_poly.type
_entity_poly.pdbx_seq_one_letter_code
_entity_poly.pdbx_strand_id
1 'polypeptide(L)'
;MSSSSRNNKSSASSRLARVEHPITKHVPIMTEGKIVPKVMRKFEIACNNFFDYKVSLADADKVRAVLCAFQDEHIADFIETERTRLIALTFPQFMAELRTRYLDPEWDSDLKDTILQSTMLDYNTAIAVDGKDGEDFFDWAKRLEAKNMLLRGTTYHMTEDALKQQLQSAMDRDLRRPGSKLKADAVGAPGEVAKDSKKKGKAAAVNVDSDDDSSASIKTDDESGDSDTVFVNGALANTSGSSAELSSDVSPPLICKLYVWKCRIKSDSVSNFTVKALLDGGASVVLIRKDVVDRASLPTFSLDSPISVDVALPDGKKKFRLQTFVKLRVSSPDSIFHSRIVHAMVTSTLIMNLILVL
;
A
#
# COMPACT_ATOMS: atom_id res chain seq x y z
N MET A 1 -6.71 43.71 44.87
CA MET A 1 -7.71 43.06 44.01
C MET A 1 -7.22 43.12 42.58
N SER A 2 -7.00 41.93 42.02
CA SER A 2 -6.80 41.54 40.61
C SER A 2 -6.27 42.55 39.59
N SER A 3 -5.04 42.31 39.14
CA SER A 3 -4.65 42.60 37.76
C SER A 3 -4.22 41.29 37.12
N SER A 4 -5.19 40.63 36.48
CA SER A 4 -4.99 39.44 35.67
C SER A 4 -4.24 39.83 34.40
N SER A 5 -2.91 39.76 34.44
CA SER A 5 -2.09 39.82 33.24
C SER A 5 -2.28 38.50 32.48
N ARG A 6 -3.18 38.52 31.49
CA ARG A 6 -3.35 37.42 30.56
C ARG A 6 -2.06 37.31 29.74
N ASN A 7 -1.31 36.26 30.00
CA ASN A 7 -0.18 35.84 29.18
C ASN A 7 -0.64 35.73 27.72
N ASN A 8 -0.16 36.68 26.92
CA ASN A 8 -0.26 36.63 25.48
C ASN A 8 0.76 35.60 25.00
N LYS A 9 0.37 34.31 25.00
CA LYS A 9 1.13 33.24 24.35
C LYS A 9 1.15 33.58 22.86
N SER A 10 2.25 34.15 22.40
CA SER A 10 2.51 34.36 20.97
C SER A 10 2.41 33.01 20.28
N SER A 11 1.35 32.82 19.50
CA SER A 11 1.21 31.66 18.60
C SER A 11 2.18 31.84 17.44
N ALA A 12 3.48 31.67 17.69
CA ALA A 12 4.40 31.33 16.63
C ALA A 12 3.96 29.95 16.13
N SER A 13 3.33 29.91 14.96
CA SER A 13 3.05 28.67 14.25
C SER A 13 4.39 27.97 14.04
N SER A 14 4.69 26.99 14.91
CA SER A 14 5.97 26.28 14.91
C SER A 14 6.03 25.43 13.64
N ARG A 15 6.72 25.94 12.63
CA ARG A 15 6.96 25.20 11.39
C ARG A 15 7.83 23.99 11.72
N LEU A 16 7.46 22.82 11.19
CA LEU A 16 8.27 21.60 11.31
C LEU A 16 9.55 21.76 10.49
N ALA A 17 10.67 21.29 11.05
CA ALA A 17 11.92 21.17 10.31
C ALA A 17 11.75 20.21 9.12
N ARG A 18 12.51 20.46 8.06
CA ARG A 18 12.51 19.66 6.83
C ARG A 18 13.92 19.15 6.54
N VAL A 19 14.00 18.01 5.89
CA VAL A 19 15.28 17.44 5.42
C VAL A 19 15.32 17.60 3.91
N GLU A 20 16.34 18.27 3.42
CA GLU A 20 16.62 18.51 2.01
C GLU A 20 17.86 17.73 1.61
N HIS A 21 17.72 16.87 0.61
CA HIS A 21 18.82 16.07 0.08
C HIS A 21 18.58 15.79 -1.41
N PRO A 22 18.59 16.84 -2.26
CA PRO A 22 18.22 16.72 -3.67
C PRO A 22 19.24 15.91 -4.47
N ILE A 23 20.49 15.86 -4.03
CA ILE A 23 21.60 15.20 -4.69
C ILE A 23 22.33 14.36 -3.64
N THR A 24 22.41 13.06 -3.85
CA THR A 24 23.03 12.10 -2.91
C THR A 24 24.51 12.37 -2.62
N LYS A 25 25.18 13.11 -3.51
CA LYS A 25 26.58 13.52 -3.36
C LYS A 25 26.81 14.66 -2.37
N HIS A 26 25.77 15.43 -2.05
CA HIS A 26 25.86 16.60 -1.17
C HIS A 26 25.41 16.24 0.24
N VAL A 27 25.98 16.93 1.22
CA VAL A 27 25.57 16.78 2.62
C VAL A 27 24.06 17.10 2.72
N PRO A 28 23.25 16.27 3.38
CA PRO A 28 21.85 16.60 3.62
C PRO A 28 21.74 17.84 4.49
N ILE A 29 20.67 18.61 4.31
CA ILE A 29 20.41 19.83 5.06
C ILE A 29 19.14 19.63 5.90
N MET A 30 19.20 19.97 7.18
CA MET A 30 18.04 20.08 8.06
C MET A 30 17.72 21.55 8.25
N THR A 31 16.54 21.96 7.79
CA THR A 31 16.07 23.34 7.92
C THR A 31 15.70 23.67 9.36
N GLU A 32 15.61 24.97 9.67
CA GLU A 32 15.02 25.46 10.92
C GLU A 32 13.59 24.94 11.12
N GLY A 33 13.22 24.73 12.39
CA GLY A 33 11.87 24.35 12.79
C GLY A 33 11.81 23.28 13.87
N LYS A 34 10.60 22.92 14.32
CA LYS A 34 10.41 21.86 15.32
C LYS A 34 10.85 20.52 14.75
N ILE A 35 11.78 19.86 15.44
CA ILE A 35 12.24 18.52 15.12
C ILE A 35 11.30 17.50 15.76
N VAL A 36 10.89 16.51 14.98
CA VAL A 36 10.02 15.40 15.39
C VAL A 36 10.64 14.07 14.96
N PRO A 37 10.21 12.91 15.49
CA PRO A 37 10.85 11.63 15.20
C PRO A 37 10.95 11.32 13.69
N LYS A 38 9.92 11.69 12.92
CA LYS A 38 9.91 11.55 11.46
C LYS A 38 10.99 12.37 10.76
N VAL A 39 11.31 13.57 11.27
CA VAL A 39 12.38 14.42 10.74
C VAL A 39 13.74 13.81 11.05
N MET A 40 13.97 13.37 12.30
CA MET A 40 15.21 12.68 12.68
C MET A 40 15.46 11.43 11.84
N ARG A 41 14.41 10.63 11.61
CA ARG A 41 14.51 9.42 10.77
C ARG A 41 14.87 9.76 9.32
N LYS A 42 14.24 10.78 8.74
CA LYS A 42 14.55 11.23 7.37
C LYS A 42 15.99 11.74 7.26
N PHE A 43 16.46 12.46 8.27
CA PHE A 43 17.83 12.98 8.31
C PHE A 43 18.84 11.84 8.37
N GLU A 44 18.63 10.88 9.27
CA GLU A 44 19.47 9.68 9.39
C GLU A 44 19.55 8.89 8.08
N ILE A 45 18.42 8.69 7.38
CA ILE A 45 18.40 8.03 6.07
C ILE A 45 19.20 8.83 5.05
N ALA A 46 19.02 10.16 5.00
CA ALA A 46 19.73 11.01 4.05
C ALA A 46 21.25 11.03 4.31
N CYS A 47 21.68 11.03 5.58
CA CYS A 47 23.08 10.90 5.95
C CYS A 47 23.66 9.55 5.51
N ASN A 48 22.94 8.44 5.73
CA ASN A 48 23.40 7.13 5.26
C ASN A 48 23.53 7.08 3.73
N ASN A 49 22.57 7.62 2.98
CA ASN A 49 22.66 7.70 1.53
C ASN A 49 23.87 8.53 1.07
N PHE A 50 24.17 9.62 1.77
CA PHE A 50 25.38 10.42 1.52
C PHE A 50 26.67 9.64 1.81
N PHE A 51 26.71 8.88 2.91
CA PHE A 51 27.85 8.03 3.26
C PHE A 51 28.07 6.91 2.25
N ASP A 52 27.00 6.24 1.82
CA ASP A 52 27.04 5.16 0.83
C ASP A 52 27.51 5.68 -0.54
N TYR A 53 27.10 6.89 -0.91
CA TYR A 53 27.64 7.54 -2.11
C TYR A 53 29.14 7.88 -1.96
N LYS A 54 29.57 8.30 -0.78
CA LYS A 54 30.97 8.59 -0.45
C LYS A 54 31.71 7.33 -0.01
N VAL A 55 31.85 6.37 -0.93
CA VAL A 55 32.46 5.03 -0.70
C VAL A 55 33.80 5.06 0.07
N SER A 56 34.59 6.13 -0.07
CA SER A 56 35.88 6.29 0.62
C SER A 56 35.81 6.99 1.99
N LEU A 57 34.63 7.26 2.54
CA LEU A 57 34.47 7.95 3.82
C LEU A 57 34.62 6.96 4.98
N ALA A 58 35.69 7.12 5.76
CA ALA A 58 35.92 6.30 6.94
C ALA A 58 34.83 6.51 8.01
N ASP A 59 34.52 5.47 8.79
CA ASP A 59 33.50 5.52 9.84
C ASP A 59 33.75 6.63 10.87
N ALA A 60 35.02 6.87 11.21
CA ALA A 60 35.44 7.94 12.14
C ALA A 60 35.18 9.35 11.59
N ASP A 61 35.02 9.50 10.26
CA ASP A 61 34.84 10.78 9.60
C ASP A 61 33.37 11.11 9.31
N LYS A 62 32.46 10.13 9.47
CA LYS A 62 31.03 10.27 9.15
C LYS A 62 30.36 11.41 9.90
N VAL A 63 30.57 11.52 11.22
CA VAL A 63 29.96 12.59 12.03
C VAL A 63 30.51 13.95 11.60
N ARG A 64 31.83 14.07 11.49
CA ARG A 64 32.50 15.30 11.04
C ARG A 64 31.95 15.79 9.69
N ALA A 65 31.63 14.88 8.77
CA ALA A 65 31.13 15.22 7.44
C ALA A 65 29.72 15.81 7.43
N VAL A 66 28.92 15.61 8.48
CA VAL A 66 27.50 16.05 8.54
C VAL A 66 27.23 17.11 9.61
N LEU A 67 28.24 17.57 10.36
CA LEU A 67 28.05 18.62 11.38
C LEU A 67 27.58 19.96 10.80
N CYS A 68 27.88 20.25 9.53
CA CYS A 68 27.41 21.46 8.85
C CYS A 68 25.99 21.34 8.28
N ALA A 69 25.28 20.23 8.53
CA ALA A 69 23.97 19.96 7.95
C ALA A 69 22.83 20.79 8.55
N PHE A 70 23.03 21.47 9.68
CA PHE A 70 21.96 22.10 10.46
C PHE A 70 21.89 23.60 10.17
N GLN A 71 20.72 24.09 9.78
CA GLN A 71 20.47 25.52 9.58
C GLN A 71 20.04 26.24 10.86
N ASP A 72 19.47 25.51 11.83
CA ASP A 72 19.07 26.08 13.11
C ASP A 72 20.28 26.53 13.92
N GLU A 73 20.33 27.83 14.20
CA GLU A 73 21.45 28.50 14.87
C GLU A 73 21.72 27.88 16.26
N HIS A 74 20.70 27.49 17.01
CA HIS A 74 20.90 26.87 18.33
C HIS A 74 21.51 25.46 18.23
N ILE A 75 21.26 24.74 17.13
CA ILE A 75 21.90 23.46 16.87
C ILE A 75 23.34 23.68 16.41
N ALA A 76 23.58 24.66 15.54
CA ALA A 76 24.90 25.04 15.09
C ALA A 76 25.80 25.47 16.26
N ASP A 77 25.31 26.31 17.17
CA ASP A 77 26.04 26.76 18.35
C ASP A 77 26.40 25.61 19.30
N PHE A 78 25.46 24.70 19.53
CA PHE A 78 25.72 23.48 20.30
C PHE A 78 26.80 22.62 19.65
N ILE A 79 26.70 22.42 18.32
CA ILE A 79 27.67 21.63 17.56
C ILE A 79 29.05 22.27 17.63
N GLU A 80 29.15 23.59 17.54
CA GLU A 80 30.43 24.28 17.59
C GLU A 80 31.05 24.20 18.99
N THR A 81 30.25 24.36 20.04
CA THR A 81 30.69 24.26 21.43
C THR A 81 31.21 22.85 21.77
N GLU A 82 30.54 21.81 21.27
CA GLU A 82 30.82 20.41 21.58
C GLU A 82 31.57 19.67 20.45
N ARG A 83 32.09 20.42 19.46
CA ARG A 83 32.58 19.88 18.18
C ARG A 83 33.56 18.73 18.33
N THR A 84 34.57 18.91 19.18
CA THR A 84 35.62 17.91 19.41
C THR A 84 35.05 16.60 19.98
N ARG A 85 34.08 16.70 20.89
CA ARG A 85 33.43 15.53 21.49
C ARG A 85 32.50 14.85 20.49
N LEU A 86 31.73 15.62 19.73
CA LEU A 86 30.80 15.08 18.72
C LEU A 86 31.54 14.34 17.61
N ILE A 87 32.68 14.85 17.13
CA ILE A 87 33.48 14.18 16.08
C ILE A 87 34.01 12.81 16.54
N ALA A 88 34.23 12.62 17.84
CA ALA A 88 34.70 11.35 18.39
C ALA A 88 33.60 10.27 18.46
N LEU A 89 32.33 10.65 18.26
CA LEU A 89 31.21 9.70 18.29
C LEU A 89 31.13 8.90 17.00
N THR A 90 30.66 7.67 17.12
CA THR A 90 30.13 6.95 15.96
C THR A 90 28.83 7.61 15.50
N PHE A 91 28.48 7.47 14.21
CA PHE A 91 27.24 8.04 13.69
C PHE A 91 25.97 7.60 14.46
N PRO A 92 25.81 6.33 14.86
CA PRO A 92 24.67 5.91 15.71
C PRO A 92 24.64 6.61 17.07
N GLN A 93 25.79 6.81 17.72
CA GLN A 93 25.88 7.51 19.01
C GLN A 93 25.51 8.99 18.85
N PHE A 94 26.01 9.65 17.80
CA PHE A 94 25.63 11.02 17.47
C PHE A 94 24.12 11.17 17.25
N MET A 95 23.52 10.25 16.47
CA MET A 95 22.07 10.25 16.23
C MET A 95 21.25 9.94 17.49
N ALA A 96 21.76 9.13 18.42
CA ALA A 96 21.13 8.91 19.72
C ALA A 96 21.12 10.20 20.54
N GLU A 97 22.25 10.92 20.58
CA GLU A 97 22.36 12.17 21.33
C GLU A 97 21.46 13.27 20.77
N LEU A 98 21.40 13.43 19.44
CA LEU A 98 20.46 14.37 18.81
C LEU A 98 19.01 14.07 19.20
N ARG A 99 18.61 12.79 19.21
CA ARG A 99 17.24 12.40 19.61
C ARG A 99 16.97 12.76 21.07
N THR A 100 17.90 12.45 21.98
CA THR A 100 17.77 12.78 23.41
C THR A 100 17.69 14.29 23.66
N ARG A 101 18.39 15.10 22.86
CA ARG A 101 18.44 16.55 23.06
C ARG A 101 17.26 17.31 22.46
N TYR A 102 16.76 16.87 21.30
CA TYR A 102 15.80 17.66 20.51
C TYR A 102 14.41 17.03 20.36
N LEU A 103 14.20 15.79 20.78
CA LEU A 103 12.86 15.20 20.86
C LEU A 103 12.29 15.36 22.27
N ASP A 104 10.95 15.45 22.35
CA ASP A 104 10.22 15.45 23.62
C ASP A 104 10.60 14.19 24.44
N PRO A 105 10.95 14.25 25.74
CA PRO A 105 11.51 13.11 26.47
C PRO A 105 10.68 11.80 26.45
N GLU A 106 9.37 11.93 26.24
CA GLU A 106 8.39 10.82 26.20
C GLU A 106 7.92 10.55 24.75
N TRP A 107 8.63 11.05 23.74
CA TRP A 107 8.22 10.92 22.32
C TRP A 107 7.98 9.47 21.89
N ASP A 108 8.75 8.54 22.44
CA ASP A 108 8.72 7.12 22.09
C ASP A 108 7.61 6.37 22.82
N SER A 109 7.39 6.66 24.11
CA SER A 109 6.21 6.17 24.84
C SER A 109 4.91 6.72 24.25
N ASP A 110 4.84 8.02 23.94
CA ASP A 110 3.67 8.65 23.33
C ASP A 110 3.35 8.04 21.97
N LEU A 111 4.38 7.75 21.17
CA LEU A 111 4.23 7.14 19.87
C LEU A 111 3.80 5.68 19.98
N LYS A 112 4.31 4.93 20.97
CA LYS A 112 3.83 3.58 21.28
C LYS A 112 2.36 3.61 21.70
N ASP A 113 1.97 4.49 22.61
CA ASP A 113 0.59 4.63 23.04
C ASP A 113 -0.32 5.00 21.87
N THR A 114 0.15 5.86 20.97
CA THR A 114 -0.54 6.17 19.72
C THR A 114 -0.73 4.93 18.83
N ILE A 115 0.23 4.02 18.77
CA ILE A 115 0.10 2.75 18.02
C ILE A 115 -0.90 1.83 18.72
N LEU A 116 -0.82 1.70 20.05
CA LEU A 116 -1.66 0.81 20.85
C LEU A 116 -3.12 1.26 20.91
N GLN A 117 -3.36 2.57 20.93
CA GLN A 117 -4.69 3.17 20.93
C GLN A 117 -5.30 3.26 19.53
N SER A 118 -4.50 3.08 18.47
CA SER A 118 -5.04 3.12 17.12
C SER A 118 -5.90 1.90 16.87
N THR A 119 -7.18 2.15 16.65
CA THR A 119 -8.14 1.16 16.18
C THR A 119 -8.56 1.52 14.76
N MET A 120 -8.86 0.50 13.96
CA MET A 120 -9.53 0.73 12.68
C MET A 120 -10.96 1.18 13.01
N LEU A 121 -11.33 2.38 12.58
CA LEU A 121 -12.71 2.84 12.64
C LEU A 121 -13.56 1.92 11.74
N ASP A 122 -14.76 1.59 12.20
CA ASP A 122 -15.64 0.70 11.44
C ASP A 122 -15.94 1.33 10.08
N TYR A 123 -15.66 0.56 9.03
CA TYR A 123 -15.79 0.95 7.62
C TYR A 123 -17.22 1.43 7.31
N ASN A 124 -18.20 0.98 8.10
CA ASN A 124 -19.60 1.35 7.97
C ASN A 124 -20.02 2.56 8.84
N THR A 125 -19.23 3.00 9.81
CA THR A 125 -19.53 4.18 10.66
C THR A 125 -18.77 5.45 10.26
N ALA A 126 -17.77 5.36 9.39
CA ALA A 126 -17.28 6.51 8.66
C ALA A 126 -18.29 6.91 7.58
N ILE A 127 -19.50 7.31 7.98
CA ILE A 127 -20.28 8.25 7.16
C ILE A 127 -19.36 9.45 7.00
N ALA A 128 -18.87 9.60 5.77
CA ALA A 128 -18.20 10.75 5.21
C ALA A 128 -18.48 12.04 6.00
N VAL A 129 -17.68 12.31 7.03
CA VAL A 129 -17.75 13.62 7.71
C VAL A 129 -17.25 14.71 6.74
N ASP A 130 -16.50 14.35 5.70
CA ASP A 130 -15.98 15.28 4.69
C ASP A 130 -15.92 14.69 3.26
N GLY A 131 -16.79 13.74 2.90
CA GLY A 131 -16.74 13.11 1.56
C GLY A 131 -15.52 12.22 1.31
N LYS A 132 -14.74 11.89 2.34
CA LYS A 132 -13.64 10.92 2.26
C LYS A 132 -14.16 9.55 2.69
N ASP A 133 -14.00 8.56 1.81
CA ASP A 133 -14.18 7.15 2.15
C ASP A 133 -13.35 6.80 3.39
N GLY A 134 -13.86 5.92 4.24
CA GLY A 134 -13.12 5.42 5.40
C GLY A 134 -11.73 4.89 5.02
N GLU A 135 -10.76 5.04 5.93
CA GLU A 135 -9.41 4.48 5.74
C GLU A 135 -9.50 2.95 5.65
N ASP A 136 -8.89 2.36 4.61
CA ASP A 136 -8.87 0.91 4.50
C ASP A 136 -7.80 0.29 5.41
N PHE A 137 -7.88 -1.03 5.58
CA PHE A 137 -6.96 -1.77 6.44
C PHE A 137 -5.49 -1.60 6.00
N PHE A 138 -5.21 -1.55 4.70
CA PHE A 138 -3.84 -1.50 4.20
C PHE A 138 -3.20 -0.14 4.51
N ASP A 139 -3.93 0.95 4.29
CA ASP A 139 -3.47 2.30 4.59
C ASP A 139 -3.28 2.49 6.11
N TRP A 140 -4.25 2.00 6.90
CA TRP A 140 -4.15 2.00 8.36
C TRP A 140 -2.94 1.21 8.85
N ALA A 141 -2.75 -0.03 8.37
CA ALA A 141 -1.65 -0.89 8.77
C ALA A 141 -0.29 -0.30 8.36
N LYS A 142 -0.14 0.20 7.13
CA LYS A 142 1.07 0.90 6.68
C LYS A 142 1.38 2.11 7.53
N ARG A 143 0.37 2.86 7.96
CA ARG A 143 0.54 4.01 8.85
C ARG A 143 1.05 3.59 10.23
N LEU A 144 0.56 2.47 10.77
CA LEU A 144 1.04 1.93 12.05
C LEU A 144 2.46 1.38 11.94
N GLU A 145 2.76 0.66 10.86
CA GLU A 145 4.11 0.18 10.56
C GLU A 145 5.10 1.34 10.44
N ALA A 146 4.74 2.39 9.69
CA ALA A 146 5.56 3.59 9.55
C ALA A 146 5.83 4.28 10.90
N LYS A 147 4.87 4.26 11.83
CA LYS A 147 5.06 4.76 13.20
C LYS A 147 5.99 3.84 14.00
N ASN A 148 5.79 2.52 13.94
CA ASN A 148 6.66 1.55 14.60
C ASN A 148 8.12 1.68 14.12
N MET A 149 8.32 1.94 12.83
CA MET A 149 9.66 2.18 12.26
C MET A 149 10.37 3.41 12.84
N LEU A 150 9.65 4.39 13.39
CA LEU A 150 10.26 5.54 14.08
C LEU A 150 10.76 5.17 15.48
N LEU A 151 10.21 4.11 16.08
CA LEU A 151 10.65 3.58 17.38
C LEU A 151 11.92 2.73 17.28
N ARG A 152 12.42 2.46 16.08
CA ARG A 152 13.59 1.58 15.90
C ARG A 152 14.80 2.10 16.68
N GLY A 153 15.40 1.22 17.47
CA GLY A 153 16.51 1.57 18.36
C GLY A 153 16.08 2.02 19.77
N THR A 154 14.78 2.11 20.04
CA THR A 154 14.23 2.27 21.40
C THR A 154 13.72 0.95 21.95
N THR A 155 13.48 0.89 23.26
CA THR A 155 12.86 -0.26 23.94
C THR A 155 11.38 -0.43 23.61
N TYR A 156 10.76 0.57 22.97
CA TYR A 156 9.34 0.57 22.62
C TYR A 156 9.06 0.09 21.19
N HIS A 157 10.10 -0.17 20.39
CA HIS A 157 9.94 -0.79 19.08
C HIS A 157 9.25 -2.15 19.18
N MET A 158 8.08 -2.29 18.55
CA MET A 158 7.35 -3.54 18.53
C MET A 158 8.02 -4.51 17.56
N THR A 159 8.14 -5.78 17.95
CA THR A 159 8.52 -6.85 17.02
C THR A 159 7.46 -7.03 15.95
N GLU A 160 7.81 -7.69 14.85
CA GLU A 160 6.84 -8.00 13.79
C GLU A 160 5.63 -8.77 14.33
N ASP A 161 5.88 -9.78 15.19
CA ASP A 161 4.81 -10.55 15.83
C ASP A 161 3.93 -9.69 16.74
N ALA A 162 4.53 -8.81 17.56
CA ALA A 162 3.78 -7.94 18.45
C ALA A 162 2.95 -6.91 17.67
N LEU A 163 3.51 -6.34 16.60
CA LEU A 163 2.80 -5.41 15.73
C LEU A 163 1.65 -6.13 15.01
N LYS A 164 1.87 -7.36 14.52
CA LYS A 164 0.84 -8.18 13.90
C LYS A 164 -0.30 -8.50 14.87
N GLN A 165 0.02 -8.88 16.11
CA GLN A 165 -0.99 -9.10 17.15
C GLN A 165 -1.80 -7.83 17.44
N GLN A 166 -1.13 -6.67 17.48
CA GLN A 166 -1.81 -5.38 17.65
C GLN A 166 -2.72 -5.04 16.48
N LEU A 167 -2.25 -5.25 15.24
CA LEU A 167 -3.08 -5.04 14.05
C LEU A 167 -4.32 -5.95 14.09
N GLN A 168 -4.17 -7.22 14.47
CA GLN A 168 -5.28 -8.16 14.58
C GLN A 168 -6.27 -7.79 15.68
N SER A 169 -5.79 -7.33 16.84
CA SER A 169 -6.64 -6.98 17.98
C SER A 169 -7.42 -5.68 17.74
N ALA A 170 -6.85 -4.75 16.98
CA ALA A 170 -7.39 -3.43 16.71
C ALA A 170 -8.09 -3.29 15.35
N MET A 171 -7.99 -4.31 14.48
CA MET A 171 -8.73 -4.43 13.22
C MET A 171 -10.24 -4.45 13.45
N ASP A 172 -11.04 -3.99 12.48
CA ASP A 172 -12.50 -3.99 12.59
C ASP A 172 -13.09 -5.38 12.93
N ARG A 173 -14.19 -5.42 13.68
CA ARG A 173 -14.83 -6.68 14.14
C ARG A 173 -15.36 -7.52 12.97
N ASP A 174 -15.76 -6.90 11.87
CA ASP A 174 -16.24 -7.55 10.67
C ASP A 174 -15.11 -8.18 9.88
N LEU A 175 -13.91 -7.59 9.91
CA LEU A 175 -12.69 -8.17 9.34
C LEU A 175 -12.06 -9.25 10.25
N ARG A 176 -12.33 -9.20 11.56
CA ARG A 176 -11.90 -10.24 12.52
C ARG A 176 -12.70 -11.54 12.43
N ARG A 177 -13.88 -11.54 11.82
CA ARG A 177 -14.69 -12.75 11.66
C ARG A 177 -14.25 -13.53 10.42
N PRO A 178 -13.81 -14.79 10.56
CA PRO A 178 -13.65 -15.67 9.42
C PRO A 178 -15.02 -15.85 8.75
N GLY A 179 -15.24 -15.21 7.60
CA GLY A 179 -16.46 -15.36 6.81
C GLY A 179 -17.60 -14.38 7.10
N SER A 180 -17.34 -13.08 7.33
CA SER A 180 -18.39 -12.06 7.31
C SER A 180 -18.98 -11.93 5.90
N LYS A 181 -20.01 -12.75 5.63
CA LYS A 181 -21.05 -12.42 4.67
C LYS A 181 -21.58 -11.05 5.07
N LEU A 182 -21.14 -9.99 4.39
CA LEU A 182 -21.90 -8.74 4.36
C LEU A 182 -23.32 -9.16 4.01
N LYS A 183 -24.24 -9.05 4.97
CA LYS A 183 -25.67 -9.13 4.72
C LYS A 183 -25.97 -7.98 3.77
N ALA A 184 -25.99 -8.28 2.47
CA ALA A 184 -26.89 -7.59 1.58
C ALA A 184 -28.31 -7.85 2.09
N ASP A 185 -29.15 -6.84 1.90
CA ASP A 185 -30.60 -6.83 2.15
C ASP A 185 -31.03 -6.39 3.54
N ALA A 186 -31.23 -5.06 3.67
CA ALA A 186 -32.52 -4.50 4.11
C ALA A 186 -32.56 -2.96 3.99
N VAL A 187 -32.64 -2.43 2.77
CA VAL A 187 -33.34 -1.16 2.42
C VAL A 187 -33.70 -1.31 0.94
N GLY A 188 -34.93 -1.31 0.45
CA GLY A 188 -36.29 -1.18 0.98
C GLY A 188 -37.21 -1.18 -0.25
N ALA A 189 -38.45 -1.65 -0.12
CA ALA A 189 -39.51 -1.37 -1.10
C ALA A 189 -40.87 -1.47 -0.41
N PRO A 190 -41.87 -0.72 -0.91
CA PRO A 190 -42.83 0.03 -0.09
C PRO A 190 -44.08 -0.75 0.30
N GLY A 191 -44.79 -0.22 1.30
CA GLY A 191 -45.85 -0.92 2.01
C GLY A 191 -47.17 -1.04 1.26
N GLU A 192 -48.04 -1.92 1.77
CA GLU A 192 -49.43 -1.60 2.07
C GLU A 192 -50.11 -2.76 2.83
N VAL A 193 -50.83 -2.36 3.89
CA VAL A 193 -52.06 -2.89 4.48
C VAL A 193 -52.19 -4.38 4.85
N ALA A 194 -52.49 -4.56 6.14
CA ALA A 194 -52.97 -5.76 6.79
C ALA A 194 -54.14 -6.46 6.08
N LYS A 195 -54.13 -7.80 6.09
CA LYS A 195 -55.31 -8.61 6.44
C LYS A 195 -54.94 -10.02 6.89
N ASP A 196 -55.64 -10.39 7.95
CA ASP A 196 -55.63 -11.62 8.73
C ASP A 196 -56.20 -12.82 7.94
N SER A 197 -56.00 -14.03 8.50
CA SER A 197 -56.75 -15.30 8.30
C SER A 197 -56.11 -16.46 7.51
N LYS A 198 -55.47 -17.39 8.25
CA LYS A 198 -55.89 -18.79 8.46
C LYS A 198 -56.17 -19.71 7.23
N LYS A 199 -55.31 -20.73 6.99
CA LYS A 199 -55.69 -22.17 6.98
C LYS A 199 -54.56 -23.17 6.65
N LYS A 200 -54.41 -24.16 7.56
CA LYS A 200 -54.23 -25.62 7.38
C LYS A 200 -53.51 -26.19 6.14
N GLY A 201 -52.34 -26.78 6.39
CA GLY A 201 -52.05 -28.23 6.35
C GLY A 201 -52.20 -29.00 5.03
N LYS A 202 -51.18 -29.79 4.64
CA LYS A 202 -51.10 -31.26 4.76
C LYS A 202 -49.83 -31.79 4.06
N ALA A 203 -49.24 -32.83 4.64
CA ALA A 203 -48.09 -33.58 4.12
C ALA A 203 -48.46 -34.51 2.95
N ALA A 204 -47.48 -34.86 2.10
CA ALA A 204 -47.34 -36.18 1.50
C ALA A 204 -45.93 -36.34 0.90
N ALA A 205 -45.27 -37.44 1.27
CA ALA A 205 -44.01 -37.93 0.74
C ALA A 205 -44.24 -38.79 -0.52
N VAL A 206 -43.26 -38.84 -1.42
CA VAL A 206 -43.02 -39.99 -2.32
C VAL A 206 -41.51 -40.16 -2.49
N ASN A 207 -40.99 -41.28 -1.99
CA ASN A 207 -39.73 -41.92 -2.41
C ASN A 207 -39.97 -42.63 -3.74
N VAL A 208 -38.98 -42.63 -4.65
CA VAL A 208 -38.64 -43.78 -5.50
C VAL A 208 -37.14 -43.74 -5.81
N ASP A 209 -36.42 -44.77 -5.34
CA ASP A 209 -35.09 -45.23 -5.77
C ASP A 209 -35.10 -45.66 -7.24
N SER A 210 -33.97 -45.53 -7.95
CA SER A 210 -33.21 -46.64 -8.58
C SER A 210 -32.20 -46.13 -9.62
N ASP A 211 -30.93 -46.36 -9.31
CA ASP A 211 -29.89 -47.13 -10.02
C ASP A 211 -29.67 -47.05 -11.55
N ASP A 212 -28.42 -47.40 -11.87
CA ASP A 212 -27.76 -47.74 -13.14
C ASP A 212 -27.14 -46.59 -13.96
N ASP A 213 -25.83 -46.35 -13.88
CA ASP A 213 -24.65 -47.20 -14.21
C ASP A 213 -24.27 -47.08 -15.68
N SER A 214 -23.09 -46.51 -15.95
CA SER A 214 -22.22 -46.79 -17.10
C SER A 214 -20.97 -45.90 -17.11
N SER A 215 -19.90 -46.54 -16.64
CA SER A 215 -18.48 -46.30 -16.83
C SER A 215 -18.00 -45.52 -18.07
N ALA A 216 -16.96 -44.71 -17.87
CA ALA A 216 -15.74 -44.82 -18.69
C ALA A 216 -14.52 -44.30 -17.90
N SER A 217 -13.70 -45.22 -17.43
CA SER A 217 -12.35 -44.96 -16.91
C SER A 217 -11.37 -44.81 -18.08
N ILE A 218 -10.57 -43.74 -18.11
CA ILE A 218 -9.29 -43.72 -18.83
C ILE A 218 -8.23 -43.14 -17.89
N LYS A 219 -7.07 -43.80 -17.93
CA LYS A 219 -5.98 -43.77 -16.97
C LYS A 219 -5.15 -42.48 -17.04
N THR A 220 -4.50 -42.27 -15.90
CA THR A 220 -3.32 -41.45 -15.61
C THR A 220 -2.26 -41.44 -16.70
N ASP A 221 -1.61 -40.30 -16.89
CA ASP A 221 -0.16 -40.20 -17.09
C ASP A 221 0.36 -38.94 -16.36
N ASP A 222 1.30 -39.17 -15.45
CA ASP A 222 2.19 -38.18 -14.86
C ASP A 222 3.17 -37.70 -15.93
N GLU A 223 3.37 -36.38 -16.08
CA GLU A 223 4.68 -35.87 -16.50
C GLU A 223 4.94 -34.44 -16.03
N SER A 224 6.14 -34.33 -15.46
CA SER A 224 7.07 -33.21 -15.28
C SER A 224 6.67 -31.79 -15.71
N GLY A 225 7.09 -30.85 -14.87
CA GLY A 225 6.79 -29.43 -15.00
C GLY A 225 7.38 -28.72 -16.21
N ASP A 226 6.77 -27.57 -16.48
CA ASP A 226 7.44 -26.46 -17.11
C ASP A 226 6.91 -25.15 -16.53
N SER A 227 7.83 -24.26 -16.18
CA SER A 227 7.57 -22.95 -15.62
C SER A 227 7.49 -21.98 -16.79
N ASP A 228 6.28 -21.68 -17.26
CA ASP A 228 6.04 -20.66 -18.29
C ASP A 228 6.52 -19.26 -17.84
N THR A 229 7.79 -18.95 -18.11
CA THR A 229 8.33 -17.60 -18.07
C THR A 229 8.02 -16.89 -19.38
N VAL A 230 7.11 -15.93 -19.35
CA VAL A 230 6.83 -15.04 -20.50
C VAL A 230 7.72 -13.80 -20.39
N PHE A 231 8.60 -13.59 -21.36
CA PHE A 231 9.53 -12.46 -21.43
C PHE A 231 8.83 -11.22 -22.01
N VAL A 232 8.97 -10.06 -21.35
CA VAL A 232 8.58 -8.77 -21.91
C VAL A 232 9.69 -7.76 -21.62
N ASN A 233 10.34 -7.26 -22.66
CA ASN A 233 11.40 -6.26 -22.55
C ASN A 233 10.79 -4.87 -22.31
N GLY A 234 11.12 -4.25 -21.17
CA GLY A 234 10.83 -2.84 -20.90
C GLY A 234 11.86 -1.94 -21.57
N ALA A 235 11.45 -1.22 -22.62
CA ALA A 235 12.29 -0.24 -23.30
C ALA A 235 12.30 1.10 -22.53
N LEU A 236 13.48 1.56 -22.10
CA LEU A 236 13.73 2.93 -21.64
C LEU A 236 13.85 3.85 -22.86
N ALA A 237 13.10 4.95 -22.86
CA ALA A 237 13.20 5.99 -23.88
C ALA A 237 14.41 6.90 -23.60
N ASN A 238 15.24 7.07 -24.63
CA ASN A 238 16.34 8.03 -24.70
C ASN A 238 15.88 9.48 -24.49
N THR A 239 16.59 10.20 -23.61
CA THR A 239 16.80 11.64 -23.77
C THR A 239 18.30 11.91 -23.81
N SER A 240 18.75 12.40 -24.95
CA SER A 240 20.13 12.73 -25.31
C SER A 240 20.76 13.82 -24.45
N GLY A 241 21.99 13.59 -23.96
CA GLY A 241 22.87 14.68 -23.51
C GLY A 241 23.98 14.30 -22.52
N SER A 242 25.19 14.13 -23.05
CA SER A 242 26.51 14.13 -22.37
C SER A 242 27.05 12.79 -21.85
N SER A 243 28.07 12.31 -22.56
CA SER A 243 28.90 11.14 -22.27
C SER A 243 29.64 11.27 -20.94
N ALA A 244 29.44 10.30 -20.06
CA ALA A 244 30.42 9.90 -19.06
C ALA A 244 30.37 8.39 -18.97
N GLU A 245 31.54 7.77 -19.15
CA GLU A 245 31.74 6.32 -19.14
C GLU A 245 31.15 5.69 -17.88
N LEU A 246 30.14 4.83 -18.04
CA LEU A 246 29.55 4.06 -16.96
C LEU A 246 30.15 2.66 -16.97
N SER A 247 31.07 2.46 -16.04
CA SER A 247 31.48 1.20 -15.41
C SER A 247 30.35 0.14 -15.46
N SER A 248 30.63 -0.97 -16.12
CA SER A 248 29.74 -2.10 -16.37
C SER A 248 29.55 -3.00 -15.14
N ASP A 249 28.83 -2.53 -14.13
CA ASP A 249 28.34 -3.40 -13.06
C ASP A 249 26.91 -3.05 -12.69
N VAL A 250 25.97 -3.49 -13.54
CA VAL A 250 24.56 -3.57 -13.19
C VAL A 250 24.29 -5.00 -12.74
N SER A 251 24.20 -5.22 -11.44
CA SER A 251 23.64 -6.45 -10.88
C SER A 251 22.65 -6.17 -9.73
N PRO A 252 21.40 -5.83 -10.06
CA PRO A 252 20.22 -6.34 -9.38
C PRO A 252 19.35 -7.13 -10.38
N PRO A 253 18.40 -7.99 -9.96
CA PRO A 253 17.82 -8.94 -10.89
C PRO A 253 17.12 -8.17 -12.01
N LEU A 254 17.60 -8.38 -13.25
CA LEU A 254 16.95 -7.92 -14.49
C LEU A 254 15.53 -8.51 -14.65
N ILE A 255 15.12 -9.36 -13.71
CA ILE A 255 13.88 -10.12 -13.65
C ILE A 255 13.22 -9.85 -12.30
N CYS A 256 12.26 -8.92 -12.27
CA CYS A 256 11.34 -8.80 -11.15
C CYS A 256 10.25 -9.86 -11.30
N LYS A 257 9.97 -10.65 -10.26
CA LYS A 257 8.85 -11.61 -10.28
C LYS A 257 7.56 -10.81 -10.43
N LEU A 258 6.84 -11.02 -11.54
CA LEU A 258 5.51 -10.46 -11.74
C LEU A 258 4.56 -11.02 -10.68
N TYR A 259 3.86 -10.14 -9.98
CA TYR A 259 2.89 -10.54 -8.96
C TYR A 259 1.59 -10.95 -9.65
N VAL A 260 1.44 -12.25 -9.91
CA VAL A 260 0.23 -12.82 -10.49
C VAL A 260 -0.69 -13.34 -9.38
N TRP A 261 -1.86 -12.73 -9.26
CA TRP A 261 -2.90 -13.13 -8.32
C TRP A 261 -3.97 -13.99 -9.00
N LYS A 262 -4.24 -15.17 -8.45
CA LYS A 262 -5.35 -16.03 -8.88
C LYS A 262 -6.63 -15.55 -8.21
N CYS A 263 -7.60 -15.02 -8.96
CA CYS A 263 -8.81 -14.42 -8.42
C CYS A 263 -10.09 -14.88 -9.12
N ARG A 264 -11.23 -14.82 -8.45
CA ARG A 264 -12.56 -15.15 -8.95
C ARG A 264 -13.30 -13.88 -9.33
N ILE A 265 -13.86 -13.87 -10.53
CA ILE A 265 -14.81 -12.85 -10.97
C ILE A 265 -16.21 -13.35 -10.61
N LYS A 266 -16.98 -12.54 -9.87
CA LYS A 266 -18.39 -12.84 -9.62
C LYS A 266 -19.19 -12.44 -10.85
N SER A 267 -19.99 -13.37 -11.33
CA SER A 267 -20.98 -13.16 -12.39
C SER A 267 -22.34 -13.58 -11.85
N ASP A 268 -23.38 -12.83 -12.18
CA ASP A 268 -24.75 -13.13 -11.77
C ASP A 268 -25.33 -14.32 -12.55
N SER A 269 -24.69 -14.71 -13.66
CA SER A 269 -25.23 -15.65 -14.65
C SER A 269 -24.42 -16.94 -14.83
N VAL A 270 -23.20 -17.05 -14.29
CA VAL A 270 -22.33 -18.25 -14.42
C VAL A 270 -21.62 -18.57 -13.10
N SER A 271 -21.38 -19.86 -12.85
CA SER A 271 -20.54 -20.32 -11.74
C SER A 271 -19.21 -19.56 -11.67
N ASN A 272 -18.84 -19.10 -10.48
CA ASN A 272 -17.63 -18.29 -10.24
C ASN A 272 -16.38 -18.97 -10.80
N PHE A 273 -15.84 -18.48 -11.93
CA PHE A 273 -14.61 -19.00 -12.51
C PHE A 273 -13.40 -18.15 -12.13
N THR A 274 -12.24 -18.79 -12.20
CA THR A 274 -10.98 -18.21 -11.71
C THR A 274 -10.15 -17.70 -12.89
N VAL A 275 -9.54 -16.52 -12.72
CA VAL A 275 -8.64 -15.86 -13.66
C VAL A 275 -7.31 -15.53 -12.98
N LYS A 276 -6.26 -15.33 -13.79
CA LYS A 276 -4.97 -14.80 -13.34
C LYS A 276 -4.96 -13.29 -13.59
N ALA A 277 -4.74 -12.51 -12.54
CA ALA A 277 -4.61 -11.07 -12.59
C ALA A 277 -3.16 -10.67 -12.32
N LEU A 278 -2.58 -9.84 -13.17
CA LEU A 278 -1.29 -9.21 -12.89
C LEU A 278 -1.51 -8.00 -11.98
N LEU A 279 -0.79 -7.92 -10.87
CA LEU A 279 -0.74 -6.74 -10.01
C LEU A 279 0.42 -5.87 -10.49
N ASP A 280 0.11 -4.73 -11.09
CA ASP A 280 1.10 -3.84 -11.72
C ASP A 280 0.97 -2.41 -11.17
N GLY A 281 1.98 -1.95 -10.44
CA GLY A 281 2.06 -0.57 -9.94
C GLY A 281 2.49 0.45 -11.00
N GLY A 282 2.97 0.00 -12.16
CA GLY A 282 3.34 0.85 -13.29
C GLY A 282 2.20 1.09 -14.30
N ALA A 283 1.11 0.33 -14.21
CA ALA A 283 -0.04 0.50 -15.07
C ALA A 283 -0.89 1.72 -14.63
N SER A 284 -1.29 2.55 -15.58
CA SER A 284 -2.16 3.71 -15.31
C SER A 284 -3.66 3.38 -15.39
N VAL A 285 -4.02 2.20 -15.92
CA VAL A 285 -5.40 1.79 -16.19
C VAL A 285 -5.56 0.30 -15.92
N VAL A 286 -6.68 -0.10 -15.31
CA VAL A 286 -7.08 -1.50 -15.14
C VAL A 286 -7.56 -2.05 -16.49
N LEU A 287 -7.02 -3.18 -16.92
CA LEU A 287 -7.34 -3.78 -18.23
C LEU A 287 -7.90 -5.20 -18.06
N ILE A 288 -8.97 -5.53 -18.77
CA ILE A 288 -9.54 -6.89 -18.79
C ILE A 288 -9.67 -7.39 -20.22
N ARG A 289 -9.40 -8.69 -20.41
CA ARG A 289 -9.49 -9.32 -21.72
C ARG A 289 -10.96 -9.52 -22.13
N LYS A 290 -11.29 -9.24 -23.39
CA LYS A 290 -12.67 -9.31 -23.91
C LYS A 290 -13.31 -10.69 -23.75
N ASP A 291 -12.58 -11.77 -24.00
CA ASP A 291 -13.07 -13.14 -23.81
C ASP A 291 -13.48 -13.43 -22.35
N VAL A 292 -12.78 -12.84 -21.36
CA VAL A 292 -13.11 -12.97 -19.94
C VAL A 292 -14.41 -12.26 -19.65
N VAL A 293 -14.60 -11.06 -20.20
CA VAL A 293 -15.86 -10.29 -20.11
C VAL A 293 -17.02 -11.08 -20.69
N ASP A 294 -16.84 -11.63 -21.90
CA ASP A 294 -17.88 -12.39 -22.60
C ASP A 294 -18.21 -13.68 -21.84
N ARG A 295 -17.19 -14.44 -21.37
CA ARG A 295 -17.38 -15.67 -20.58
C ARG A 295 -18.05 -15.41 -19.23
N ALA A 296 -17.74 -14.29 -18.59
CA ALA A 296 -18.37 -13.88 -17.35
C ALA A 296 -19.71 -13.18 -17.56
N SER A 297 -20.14 -12.96 -18.81
CA SER A 297 -21.36 -12.21 -19.14
C SER A 297 -21.43 -10.88 -18.36
N LEU A 298 -20.30 -10.19 -18.24
CA LEU A 298 -20.23 -8.94 -17.47
C LEU A 298 -20.93 -7.81 -18.23
N PRO A 299 -21.72 -6.97 -17.53
CA PRO A 299 -22.30 -5.78 -18.14
C PRO A 299 -21.20 -4.83 -18.64
N THR A 300 -21.23 -4.53 -19.93
CA THR A 300 -20.32 -3.60 -20.58
C THR A 300 -20.93 -2.21 -20.69
N PHE A 301 -20.12 -1.20 -20.43
CA PHE A 301 -20.47 0.22 -20.50
C PHE A 301 -19.54 0.93 -21.48
N SER A 302 -20.03 2.00 -22.11
CA SER A 302 -19.24 2.83 -23.02
C SER A 302 -18.89 4.16 -22.36
N LEU A 303 -17.68 4.65 -22.59
CA LEU A 303 -17.26 6.00 -22.23
C LEU A 303 -17.72 7.00 -23.28
N ASP A 304 -18.07 8.20 -22.82
CA ASP A 304 -18.42 9.34 -23.68
C ASP A 304 -17.22 9.81 -24.52
N SER A 305 -16.00 9.64 -23.99
CA SER A 305 -14.75 9.91 -24.71
C SER A 305 -13.76 8.75 -24.57
N PRO A 306 -13.18 8.25 -25.67
CA PRO A 306 -12.20 7.17 -25.62
C PRO A 306 -10.89 7.56 -24.92
N ILE A 307 -10.35 6.66 -24.10
CA ILE A 307 -9.04 6.83 -23.45
C ILE A 307 -7.96 6.27 -24.38
N SER A 308 -6.90 7.05 -24.60
CA SER A 308 -5.71 6.58 -25.32
C SER A 308 -4.70 6.06 -24.31
N VAL A 309 -4.32 4.79 -24.42
CA VAL A 309 -3.28 4.19 -23.54
C VAL A 309 -2.07 3.82 -24.39
N ASP A 310 -0.89 4.24 -23.92
CA ASP A 310 0.40 3.78 -24.44
C ASP A 310 0.74 2.47 -23.74
N VAL A 311 0.19 1.35 -24.23
CA VAL A 311 0.54 0.02 -23.75
C VAL A 311 1.70 -0.50 -24.58
N ALA A 312 2.72 -1.07 -23.94
CA ALA A 312 3.75 -1.86 -24.61
C ALA A 312 3.14 -3.18 -25.12
N LEU A 313 2.47 -3.10 -26.28
CA LEU A 313 1.95 -4.23 -27.03
C LEU A 313 2.89 -4.55 -28.21
N PRO A 314 2.91 -5.81 -28.70
CA PRO A 314 3.88 -6.28 -29.68
C PRO A 314 3.92 -5.48 -31.00
N ASP A 315 2.86 -4.77 -31.36
CA ASP A 315 2.84 -3.85 -32.51
C ASP A 315 3.07 -2.40 -32.05
N GLY A 316 4.35 -2.05 -31.92
CA GLY A 316 4.78 -0.70 -31.60
C GLY A 316 4.18 0.35 -32.55
N LYS A 317 3.68 1.44 -31.95
CA LYS A 317 3.24 2.72 -32.57
C LYS A 317 1.76 2.90 -32.91
N LYS A 318 0.82 2.16 -32.32
CA LYS A 318 -0.61 2.55 -32.35
C LYS A 318 -1.12 2.87 -30.95
N LYS A 319 -1.48 4.15 -30.73
CA LYS A 319 -2.25 4.56 -29.54
C LYS A 319 -3.55 3.76 -29.50
N PHE A 320 -3.71 2.91 -28.49
CA PHE A 320 -4.90 2.08 -28.37
C PHE A 320 -6.02 2.90 -27.74
N ARG A 321 -7.16 2.98 -28.42
CA ARG A 321 -8.33 3.71 -27.94
C ARG A 321 -9.27 2.74 -27.24
N LEU A 322 -9.39 2.89 -25.93
CA LEU A 322 -10.30 2.13 -25.09
C LEU A 322 -11.56 2.97 -24.87
N GLN A 323 -12.72 2.42 -25.25
CA GLN A 323 -14.01 3.09 -25.06
C GLN A 323 -14.96 2.26 -24.20
N THR A 324 -14.79 0.94 -24.18
CA THR A 324 -15.66 0.05 -23.42
C THR A 324 -15.00 -0.34 -22.11
N PHE A 325 -15.77 -0.32 -21.02
CA PHE A 325 -15.32 -0.77 -19.70
C PHE A 325 -16.37 -1.65 -19.03
N VAL A 326 -15.95 -2.37 -18.00
CA VAL A 326 -16.81 -3.13 -17.10
C VAL A 326 -16.56 -2.69 -15.68
N LYS A 327 -17.59 -2.79 -14.83
CA LYS A 327 -17.46 -2.64 -13.38
C LYS A 327 -17.33 -4.04 -12.81
N LEU A 328 -16.21 -4.34 -12.14
CA LEU A 328 -16.07 -5.64 -11.50
C LEU A 328 -15.37 -5.55 -10.14
N ARG A 329 -15.70 -6.53 -9.30
CA ARG A 329 -15.00 -6.84 -8.07
C ARG A 329 -14.46 -8.26 -8.20
N VAL A 330 -13.17 -8.43 -7.97
CA VAL A 330 -12.55 -9.76 -7.91
C VAL A 330 -12.32 -10.18 -6.47
N SER A 331 -12.26 -11.49 -6.24
CA SER A 331 -12.02 -12.07 -4.91
C SER A 331 -10.94 -13.14 -4.98
N SER A 332 -10.24 -13.42 -3.87
CA SER A 332 -9.35 -14.57 -3.80
C SER A 332 -10.15 -15.89 -3.92
N PRO A 333 -9.50 -17.03 -4.22
CA PRO A 333 -10.22 -18.30 -4.45
C PRO A 333 -11.00 -18.77 -3.22
N ASP A 334 -10.47 -18.48 -2.04
CA ASP A 334 -11.06 -18.69 -0.70
C ASP A 334 -12.07 -17.61 -0.30
N SER A 335 -12.27 -16.58 -1.14
CA SER A 335 -13.17 -15.44 -0.88
C SER A 335 -12.83 -14.63 0.38
N ILE A 336 -11.59 -14.69 0.86
CA ILE A 336 -11.13 -13.90 2.02
C ILE A 336 -10.80 -12.46 1.60
N PHE A 337 -10.09 -12.30 0.49
CA PHE A 337 -9.67 -11.01 -0.04
C PHE A 337 -10.56 -10.58 -1.20
N HIS A 338 -10.89 -9.30 -1.24
CA HIS A 338 -11.69 -8.70 -2.30
C HIS A 338 -11.01 -7.42 -2.80
N SER A 339 -11.04 -7.19 -4.11
CA SER A 339 -10.70 -5.89 -4.65
C SER A 339 -11.81 -4.87 -4.31
N ARG A 340 -11.50 -3.59 -4.41
CA ARG A 340 -12.53 -2.58 -4.62
C ARG A 340 -13.25 -2.83 -5.95
N ILE A 341 -14.40 -2.21 -6.17
CA ILE A 341 -15.02 -2.21 -7.50
C ILE A 341 -14.11 -1.36 -8.40
N VAL A 342 -13.61 -1.96 -9.47
CA VAL A 342 -12.73 -1.30 -10.44
C VAL A 342 -13.44 -1.15 -11.78
N HIS A 343 -13.11 -0.06 -12.47
CA HIS A 343 -13.48 0.15 -13.87
C HIS A 343 -12.37 -0.43 -14.73
N ALA A 344 -12.59 -1.64 -15.25
CA ALA A 344 -11.62 -2.29 -16.12
C ALA A 344 -11.96 -2.01 -17.58
N MET A 345 -11.02 -1.43 -18.32
CA MET A 345 -11.19 -1.21 -19.74
C MET A 345 -11.06 -2.53 -20.50
N VAL A 346 -11.97 -2.76 -21.43
CA VAL A 346 -12.05 -4.00 -22.20
C VAL A 346 -11.10 -3.91 -23.39
N THR A 347 -10.23 -4.91 -23.55
CA THR A 347 -9.36 -5.05 -24.72
C THR A 347 -9.20 -6.51 -25.14
N SER A 348 -9.03 -6.78 -26.43
CA SER A 348 -8.74 -8.12 -26.94
C SER A 348 -7.24 -8.44 -27.01
N THR A 349 -6.37 -7.43 -26.86
CA THR A 349 -4.92 -7.55 -27.11
C THR A 349 -4.09 -7.88 -25.87
N LEU A 350 -4.74 -8.07 -24.71
CA LEU A 350 -4.05 -8.32 -23.45
C LEU A 350 -3.51 -9.75 -23.37
N ILE A 351 -2.22 -9.91 -23.07
CA ILE A 351 -1.60 -11.23 -22.85
C ILE A 351 -2.14 -11.86 -21.55
N MET A 352 -2.32 -11.04 -20.50
CA MET A 352 -2.93 -11.46 -19.24
C MET A 352 -4.47 -11.42 -19.30
N ASN A 353 -5.15 -12.18 -18.44
CA ASN A 353 -6.62 -12.13 -18.37
C ASN A 353 -7.12 -10.79 -17.78
N LEU A 354 -6.39 -10.26 -16.80
CA LEU A 354 -6.70 -9.04 -16.06
C LEU A 354 -5.39 -8.38 -15.60
N ILE A 355 -5.30 -7.05 -15.68
CA ILE A 355 -4.27 -6.24 -15.02
C ILE A 355 -4.96 -5.34 -14.00
N LEU A 356 -4.55 -5.43 -12.74
CA LEU A 356 -4.98 -4.56 -11.65
C LEU A 356 -3.86 -3.58 -11.32
N VAL A 357 -4.26 -2.33 -11.09
CA VAL A 357 -3.36 -1.28 -10.61
C VAL A 357 -3.36 -1.32 -9.07
N LEU A 358 -2.16 -1.29 -8.48
CA LEU A 358 -1.94 -1.32 -7.02
C LEU A 358 -2.06 0.06 -6.38
#